data_AF-A0A369PZ93-F1
#
_entry.id   AF-A0A369PZ93-F1
#
_cell.length_a   1.000
_cell.length_b   1.000
_cell.length_c   1.000
_cell.angle_alpha   90.00
_cell.angle_beta   90.00
_cell.angle_gamma   90.00
#
_symmetry.space_group_name_H-M   'P 1'
#
loop_
_entity.id
_entity.type
_entity.pdbx_description
1 polymer ?
#
loop_
_entity_poly.entity_id
_entity_poly.type
_entity_poly.pdbx_seq_one_letter_code
_entity_poly.pdbx_strand_id
1 'polypeptide(L)'
;MFKDPFSFYGRIRRTEYALTTIGYFFILFIISALAENAGQEWMGILILLPVYLMISQGVKRCHDLGRSGWWIIIPFYGFVMLFGPGDYGPNEYGDNPKGEGNDIYQDPFGYDIKTGTFNQPDADSAQFSVQNEE
;
A
#
# COMPACT_ATOMS: atom_id res chain seq x y z
N MET A 1 1.55 -1.18 -9.01
CA MET A 1 1.91 0.09 -9.67
C MET A 1 0.83 1.09 -9.28
N PHE A 2 1.27 2.25 -8.79
CA PHE A 2 0.50 3.27 -8.06
C PHE A 2 -1.02 3.23 -8.30
N LYS A 3 -1.75 2.59 -7.37
CA LYS A 3 -3.21 2.70 -7.32
C LYS A 3 -3.58 3.92 -6.48
N ASP A 4 -4.26 4.87 -7.10
CA ASP A 4 -4.80 6.10 -6.49
C ASP A 4 -3.76 6.90 -5.67
N PRO A 5 -2.76 7.52 -6.31
CA PRO A 5 -1.63 8.16 -5.62
C PRO A 5 -2.04 9.34 -4.71
N PHE A 6 -3.20 9.94 -4.95
CA PHE A 6 -3.72 11.06 -4.16
C PHE A 6 -4.65 10.63 -3.01
N SER A 7 -4.96 9.34 -2.91
CA SER A 7 -5.80 8.78 -1.83
C SER A 7 -4.94 8.43 -0.61
N PHE A 8 -5.55 8.44 0.58
CA PHE A 8 -4.93 7.94 1.82
C PHE A 8 -5.25 6.46 2.08
N TYR A 9 -6.16 5.88 1.29
CA TYR A 9 -6.64 4.52 1.48
C TYR A 9 -5.79 3.50 0.74
N GLY A 10 -5.68 2.31 1.35
CA GLY A 10 -4.94 1.17 0.82
C GLY A 10 -3.50 1.08 1.32
N ARG A 11 -2.76 0.17 0.68
CA ARG A 11 -1.40 -0.23 1.04
C ARG A 11 -0.46 -0.07 -0.15
N ILE A 12 0.77 0.37 0.10
CA ILE A 12 1.81 0.47 -0.93
C ILE A 12 3.09 -0.25 -0.53
N ARG A 13 3.80 -0.72 -1.56
CA ARG A 13 5.09 -1.42 -1.43
C ARG A 13 6.23 -0.43 -1.24
N ARG A 14 7.35 -0.94 -0.73
CA ARG A 14 8.62 -0.19 -0.57
C ARG A 14 9.06 0.50 -1.86
N THR A 15 8.91 -0.15 -3.01
CA THR A 15 9.31 0.41 -4.31
C THR A 15 8.50 1.64 -4.69
N GLU A 16 7.19 1.60 -4.48
CA GLU A 16 6.29 2.73 -4.76
C GLU A 16 6.62 3.91 -3.81
N TYR A 17 6.79 3.63 -2.52
CA TYR A 17 7.21 4.66 -1.55
C TYR A 17 8.58 5.27 -1.87
N ALA A 18 9.56 4.44 -2.25
CA ALA A 18 10.91 4.90 -2.63
C ALA A 18 10.87 5.78 -3.88
N LEU A 19 10.10 5.39 -4.91
CA LEU A 19 9.94 6.20 -6.13
C LEU A 19 9.28 7.55 -5.83
N THR A 20 8.24 7.58 -4.98
CA THR A 20 7.63 8.85 -4.55
C THR A 20 8.63 9.71 -3.77
N THR A 21 9.43 9.11 -2.89
CA THR A 21 10.46 9.83 -2.12
C THR A 21 11.51 10.45 -3.04
N ILE A 22 12.01 9.70 -4.01
CA ILE A 22 12.99 10.19 -5.00
C ILE A 22 12.37 11.31 -5.84
N GLY A 23 11.15 11.11 -6.35
CA GLY A 23 10.41 12.11 -7.12
C GLY A 23 10.16 13.40 -6.33
N TYR A 24 9.84 13.29 -5.04
CA TYR A 24 9.66 14.42 -4.14
C TYR A 24 10.93 15.27 -4.03
N PHE A 25 12.08 14.66 -3.74
CA PHE A 25 13.36 15.38 -3.67
C PHE A 25 13.75 15.99 -5.01
N PHE A 26 13.50 15.28 -6.12
CA PHE A 26 13.77 15.80 -7.45
C PHE A 26 12.93 17.04 -7.78
N ILE A 27 11.63 17.03 -7.46
CA ILE A 27 10.76 18.18 -7.65
C ILE A 27 11.21 19.36 -6.77
N LEU A 28 11.54 19.12 -5.50
CA LEU A 28 12.07 20.17 -4.62
C LEU A 28 13.37 20.77 -5.13
N PHE A 29 14.26 19.94 -5.69
CA PHE A 29 15.50 20.41 -6.30
C PHE A 29 15.21 21.36 -7.48
N ILE A 30 14.28 20.99 -8.38
CA ILE A 30 13.87 21.85 -9.50
C ILE A 30 13.25 23.16 -9.00
N ILE A 31 12.31 23.09 -8.05
CA ILE A 31 11.66 24.28 -7.48
C ILE A 31 12.72 25.22 -6.88
N SER A 32 13.71 24.67 -6.16
CA SER A 32 14.78 25.46 -5.55
C SER A 32 15.70 26.11 -6.59
N ALA A 33 16.05 25.40 -7.66
CA ALA A 33 16.87 25.96 -8.75
C ALA A 33 16.14 27.08 -9.52
N LEU A 34 14.82 26.97 -9.69
CA LEU A 34 14.01 27.99 -10.35
C LEU A 34 13.78 29.23 -9.47
N ALA A 35 13.71 29.04 -8.16
CA ALA A 35 13.50 30.11 -7.18
C ALA A 35 14.56 31.21 -7.24
N GLU A 36 15.81 30.84 -7.51
CA GLU A 36 16.93 31.78 -7.65
C GLU A 36 16.73 32.77 -8.82
N ASN A 37 15.88 32.42 -9.80
CA ASN A 37 15.73 33.15 -11.06
C ASN A 37 14.38 33.89 -11.20
N ALA A 38 13.32 33.47 -10.49
CA ALA A 38 11.94 33.91 -10.76
C ALA A 38 11.24 34.66 -9.61
N GLY A 39 11.87 34.81 -8.44
CA GLY A 39 11.26 35.37 -7.23
C GLY A 39 10.44 34.33 -6.44
N GLN A 40 10.08 34.62 -5.18
CA GLN A 40 9.62 33.60 -4.23
C GLN A 40 8.09 33.48 -4.05
N GLU A 41 7.29 34.40 -4.59
CA GLU A 41 5.86 34.53 -4.22
C GLU A 41 5.00 33.31 -4.60
N TRP A 42 5.37 32.59 -5.66
CA TRP A 42 4.62 31.45 -6.20
C TRP A 42 5.08 30.09 -5.64
N MET A 43 6.22 30.07 -4.94
CA MET A 43 6.86 28.82 -4.50
C MET A 43 6.03 28.06 -3.46
N GLY A 44 5.38 28.79 -2.55
CA GLY A 44 4.58 28.19 -1.47
C GLY A 44 3.50 27.28 -2.03
N ILE A 45 2.80 27.71 -3.09
CA ILE A 45 1.73 26.94 -3.72
C ILE A 45 2.29 25.72 -4.46
N LEU A 46 3.43 25.87 -5.15
CA LEU A 46 4.06 24.78 -5.90
C LEU A 46 4.55 23.63 -5.01
N ILE A 47 4.94 23.93 -3.76
CA ILE A 47 5.43 22.92 -2.81
C ILE A 47 4.27 22.09 -2.21
N LEU A 48 3.03 22.61 -2.18
CA LEU A 48 1.90 21.90 -1.57
C LEU A 48 1.60 20.56 -2.26
N LEU A 49 1.65 20.52 -3.59
CA LEU A 49 1.36 19.32 -4.37
C LEU A 49 2.33 18.15 -4.08
N PRO A 50 3.67 18.32 -4.20
CA PRO A 50 4.62 17.25 -3.90
C PRO A 50 4.57 16.85 -2.42
N VAL A 51 4.33 17.80 -1.49
CA VAL A 51 4.16 17.49 -0.06
C VAL A 51 2.91 16.63 0.16
N TYR A 52 1.78 16.97 -0.46
CA TYR A 52 0.55 16.19 -0.35
C TYR A 52 0.76 14.76 -0.84
N LEU A 53 1.42 14.59 -1.99
CA LEU A 53 1.75 13.27 -2.55
C LEU A 53 2.70 12.47 -1.63
N MET A 54 3.68 13.13 -1.01
CA MET A 54 4.60 12.47 -0.09
C MET A 54 3.86 11.96 1.16
N ILE A 55 2.94 12.76 1.71
CA ILE A 55 2.13 12.39 2.87
C ILE A 55 1.16 11.28 2.51
N SER A 56 0.45 11.37 1.38
CA SER A 56 -0.52 10.34 0.97
C SER A 56 0.14 8.97 0.81
N GLN A 57 1.30 8.92 0.16
CA GLN A 57 2.05 7.67 -0.02
C GLN A 57 2.66 7.19 1.29
N GLY A 58 3.19 8.08 2.13
CA GLY A 58 3.72 7.69 3.44
C GLY A 58 2.65 7.11 4.37
N VAL A 59 1.42 7.64 4.34
CA VAL A 59 0.27 7.08 5.07
C VAL A 59 -0.04 5.66 4.58
N LYS A 60 -0.12 5.43 3.27
CA LYS A 60 -0.31 4.08 2.72
C LYS A 60 0.84 3.12 3.05
N ARG A 61 2.06 3.63 3.23
CA ARG A 61 3.22 2.82 3.66
C ARG A 61 3.13 2.47 5.14
N CYS A 62 2.64 3.38 5.98
CA CYS A 62 2.34 3.08 7.38
C CYS A 62 1.27 1.98 7.49
N HIS A 63 0.21 2.08 6.69
CA HIS A 63 -0.83 1.06 6.59
C HIS A 63 -0.29 -0.30 6.17
N ASP A 64 0.66 -0.33 5.23
CA ASP A 64 1.32 -1.59 4.86
C ASP A 64 2.16 -2.18 5.99
N LEU A 65 2.62 -1.38 6.95
CA LEU A 65 3.32 -1.85 8.16
C LEU A 65 2.35 -2.21 9.31
N GLY A 66 1.04 -2.18 9.09
CA GLY A 66 0.03 -2.41 10.13
C GLY A 66 -0.02 -1.29 11.18
N ARG A 67 0.36 -0.06 10.80
CA ARG A 67 0.37 1.12 11.67
C ARG A 67 -0.54 2.21 11.11
N SER A 68 -1.06 3.05 12.00
CA SER A 68 -1.87 4.20 11.60
C SER A 68 -1.02 5.24 10.84
N GLY A 69 -1.66 6.02 9.95
CA GLY A 69 -0.98 7.06 9.17
C GLY A 69 -0.24 8.14 9.98
N TRP A 70 -0.60 8.30 11.26
CA TRP A 70 0.04 9.26 12.18
C TRP A 70 1.51 8.95 12.49
N TRP A 71 1.96 7.72 12.24
CA TRP A 71 3.36 7.33 12.43
C TRP A 71 4.33 8.09 11.53
N ILE A 72 3.84 8.72 10.47
CA ILE A 72 4.65 9.58 9.59
C ILE A 72 5.28 10.77 10.34
N ILE A 73 4.66 11.22 11.44
CA ILE A 73 5.14 12.36 12.24
C ILE A 73 6.35 11.98 13.10
N ILE A 74 6.52 10.69 13.39
CA ILE A 74 7.60 10.20 14.24
C ILE A 74 8.93 10.45 13.51
N PRO A 75 9.86 11.21 14.12
CA PRO A 75 11.18 11.42 13.54
C PRO A 75 11.86 10.09 13.22
N PHE A 76 12.56 10.03 12.08
CA PHE A 76 13.28 8.84 11.60
C PHE A 76 12.42 7.62 11.22
N TYR A 77 11.09 7.66 11.39
CA TYR A 77 10.22 6.55 10.96
C TYR A 77 10.25 6.32 9.43
N GLY A 78 10.67 7.33 8.66
CA GLY A 78 10.99 7.20 7.24
C GLY A 78 11.95 6.06 6.90
N PHE A 79 12.93 5.78 7.77
CA PHE A 79 13.86 4.67 7.56
C PHE A 79 13.18 3.31 7.74
N VAL A 80 12.28 3.18 8.73
CA VAL A 80 11.47 1.98 8.92
C VAL A 80 10.56 1.77 7.71
N MET A 81 9.98 2.84 7.16
CA MET A 81 9.16 2.78 5.96
C MET A 81 9.94 2.34 4.71
N LEU A 82 11.21 2.75 4.58
CA LEU A 82 12.08 2.36 3.46
C LEU A 82 12.54 0.90 3.53
N PHE A 83 12.95 0.43 4.71
CA PHE A 83 13.60 -0.88 4.85
C PHE A 83 12.69 -1.97 5.41
N GLY A 84 11.70 -1.62 6.23
CA GLY A 84 10.84 -2.56 6.93
C GLY A 84 10.02 -3.46 6.00
N PRO A 85 9.81 -4.75 6.34
CA PRO A 85 8.84 -5.60 5.66
C PRO A 85 7.41 -5.12 5.96
N GLY A 86 6.54 -5.22 4.95
CA GLY A 86 5.10 -5.03 5.14
C GLY A 86 4.47 -6.19 5.92
N ASP A 87 3.26 -5.97 6.39
CA ASP A 87 2.43 -6.93 7.08
C ASP A 87 2.02 -8.09 6.17
N TYR A 88 2.01 -9.31 6.71
CA TYR A 88 1.70 -10.51 5.95
C TYR A 88 0.19 -10.72 5.85
N GLY A 89 -0.30 -11.09 4.66
CA GLY A 89 -1.73 -11.25 4.41
C GLY A 89 -2.53 -9.94 4.47
N PRO A 90 -3.88 -10.03 4.46
CA PRO A 90 -4.75 -8.88 4.56
C PRO A 90 -4.70 -8.26 5.96
N ASN A 91 -4.81 -6.94 6.02
CA ASN A 91 -4.95 -6.19 7.27
C ASN A 91 -6.13 -5.22 7.21
N GLU A 92 -6.33 -4.42 8.26
CA GLU A 92 -7.44 -3.45 8.34
C GLU A 92 -7.45 -2.40 7.22
N TYR A 93 -6.33 -2.22 6.53
CA TYR A 93 -6.16 -1.29 5.41
C TYR A 93 -6.26 -1.95 4.03
N GLY A 94 -6.52 -3.26 4.00
CA GLY A 94 -6.76 -4.04 2.79
C GLY A 94 -5.78 -5.18 2.56
N ASP A 95 -5.95 -5.84 1.42
CA ASP A 95 -5.15 -6.97 0.98
C ASP A 95 -3.67 -6.63 0.81
N ASN A 96 -2.80 -7.63 1.02
CA ASN A 96 -1.37 -7.49 0.81
C ASN A 96 -1.08 -7.09 -0.65
N PRO A 97 -0.38 -5.97 -0.90
CA PRO A 97 -0.07 -5.52 -2.25
C PRO A 97 0.86 -6.48 -3.02
N LYS A 98 1.42 -7.50 -2.35
CA LYS A 98 2.18 -8.57 -3.00
C LYS A 98 1.36 -9.81 -3.37
N GLY A 99 0.13 -9.96 -2.87
CA GLY A 99 -0.61 -11.22 -2.99
C GLY A 99 -0.27 -12.27 -1.93
N GLU A 100 0.83 -12.11 -1.19
CA GLU A 100 1.28 -13.06 -0.16
C GLU A 100 0.28 -13.09 1.01
N GLY A 101 -0.35 -14.24 1.26
CA GLY A 101 -1.33 -14.42 2.34
C GLY A 101 -2.71 -13.85 2.05
N ASN A 102 -2.98 -13.40 0.81
CA ASN A 102 -4.31 -12.92 0.41
C ASN A 102 -5.26 -14.06 0.04
N ASP A 103 -4.72 -15.26 -0.12
CA ASP A 103 -5.44 -16.48 -0.40
C ASP A 103 -6.62 -16.61 0.56
N ILE A 104 -7.81 -16.73 -0.06
CA ILE A 104 -8.96 -17.28 0.63
C ILE A 104 -8.53 -18.70 0.96
N TYR A 105 -8.48 -19.04 2.24
CA TYR A 105 -8.34 -20.44 2.64
C TYR A 105 -9.57 -21.14 2.06
N GLN A 106 -9.40 -21.73 0.88
CA GLN A 106 -10.46 -22.43 0.18
C GLN A 106 -10.58 -23.74 0.92
N ASP A 107 -11.37 -23.74 1.98
CA ASP A 107 -11.42 -24.92 2.80
C ASP A 107 -12.04 -26.08 1.98
N PRO A 108 -11.66 -27.33 2.30
CA PRO A 108 -12.17 -28.49 1.59
C PRO A 108 -13.70 -28.65 1.67
N PHE A 109 -14.36 -27.87 2.53
CA PHE A 109 -15.80 -27.89 2.79
C PHE A 109 -16.54 -26.70 2.15
N GLY A 110 -15.84 -25.82 1.42
CA GLY A 110 -16.37 -24.64 0.76
C GLY A 110 -16.64 -23.41 1.66
N TYR A 111 -16.18 -23.36 2.90
CA TYR A 111 -16.40 -22.20 3.78
C TYR A 111 -15.39 -21.05 3.58
N ASP A 112 -15.93 -19.84 3.36
CA ASP A 112 -15.16 -18.62 3.21
C ASP A 112 -15.12 -17.89 4.55
N ILE A 113 -13.94 -17.90 5.18
CA ILE A 113 -13.70 -17.30 6.48
C ILE A 113 -13.82 -15.75 6.44
N LYS A 114 -13.63 -15.12 5.27
CA LYS A 114 -13.72 -13.65 5.13
C LYS A 114 -15.17 -13.17 5.07
N THR A 115 -16.06 -13.93 4.43
CA THR A 115 -17.49 -13.59 4.32
C THR A 115 -18.37 -14.30 5.34
N GLY A 116 -17.85 -15.35 5.98
CA GLY A 116 -18.62 -16.25 6.84
C GLY A 116 -19.65 -17.07 6.06
N THR A 117 -19.48 -17.23 4.74
CA THR A 117 -20.44 -17.94 3.87
C THR A 117 -19.85 -19.24 3.35
N PHE A 118 -20.67 -20.27 3.24
CA PHE A 118 -20.34 -21.45 2.46
C PHE A 118 -20.51 -21.13 0.96
N ASN A 119 -19.41 -21.11 0.23
CA ASN A 119 -19.41 -21.18 -1.22
C ASN A 119 -19.64 -22.64 -1.61
N GLN A 120 -20.62 -22.89 -2.47
CA GLN A 120 -20.93 -24.23 -2.94
C GLN A 120 -19.72 -24.78 -3.71
N PRO A 121 -19.24 -26.01 -3.41
CA PRO A 121 -18.06 -26.56 -4.08
C PRO A 121 -18.27 -26.56 -5.59
N ASP A 122 -17.29 -26.06 -6.32
CA ASP A 122 -17.25 -26.13 -7.78
C ASP A 122 -17.45 -27.60 -8.18
N ALA A 123 -18.32 -27.89 -9.15
CA ALA A 123 -18.76 -29.26 -9.47
C ALA A 123 -17.60 -30.26 -9.74
N ASP A 124 -16.42 -29.75 -10.10
CA ASP A 124 -15.21 -30.54 -10.33
C ASP A 124 -14.53 -31.04 -9.04
N SER A 125 -14.67 -30.34 -7.91
CA SER A 125 -14.10 -30.73 -6.62
C SER A 125 -14.83 -31.90 -5.96
N ALA A 126 -16.15 -31.99 -6.18
CA ALA A 126 -16.99 -33.09 -5.70
C ALA A 126 -16.68 -34.42 -6.40
N GLN A 127 -16.11 -34.40 -7.61
CA GLN A 127 -15.70 -35.61 -8.34
C GLN A 127 -14.39 -36.20 -7.77
N PHE A 128 -13.50 -35.36 -7.23
CA PHE A 128 -12.21 -35.79 -6.70
C PHE A 128 -12.31 -36.49 -5.34
N SER A 129 -13.27 -36.12 -4.49
CA SER A 129 -13.51 -36.80 -3.21
C SER A 129 -14.10 -38.20 -3.41
N VAL A 130 -15.00 -38.37 -4.37
CA VAL A 130 -15.64 -39.67 -4.65
C VAL A 130 -14.64 -40.71 -5.19
N GLN A 131 -13.61 -40.30 -5.93
CA GLN A 131 -12.61 -41.24 -6.46
C GLN A 131 -11.57 -41.75 -5.45
N ASN A 132 -11.47 -41.13 -4.27
CA ASN A 132 -10.51 -41.53 -3.24
C ASN A 132 -11.13 -42.36 -2.10
N GLU A 133 -12.43 -42.67 -2.19
CA GLU A 133 -13.17 -43.50 -1.23
C GLU A 133 -13.46 -44.93 -1.73
N GLU A 134 -13.05 -45.28 -2.96
CA GLU A 134 -13.05 -46.67 -3.50
C GLU A 134 -11.66 -47.31 -3.43
#